data_AF-A0A938ZJL4-F1
#
_entry.id   AF-A0A938ZJL4-F1
#
_cell.length_a   1.000
_cell.length_b   1.000
_cell.length_c   1.000
_cell.angle_alpha   90.00
_cell.angle_beta   90.00
_cell.angle_gamma   90.00
#
_symmetry.space_group_name_H-M   'P 1'
#
loop_
_entity.id
_entity.type
_entity.pdbx_description
1 polymer ?
#
loop_
_entity_poly.entity_id
_entity_poly.type
_entity_poly.pdbx_seq_one_letter_code
_entity_poly.pdbx_strand_id
1 'polypeptide(L)'
;MVFPVQSNHLNLGALLVLAALLGSAIEHGLSPDMIILSDKARQFPILVHALCWVHAERGIRSLKGVTAQQRLEIEEVTLALWEYYRQLKAYRDSPTDAQKQRLTERFDEIFDKRYHRHYGLNLAMKQFCAHKEELLRVLDSPLLPLHTNAAEADIREYVTRRKISSGTRHDDGRRVRDLTGGQKGLGCR
;
A
#
# COMPACT_ATOMS: atom_id res chain seq x y z
N MET A 1 -1.21 30.89 12.04
CA MET A 1 -2.15 30.23 11.12
C MET A 1 -2.26 28.78 11.55
N VAL A 2 -3.41 28.41 12.11
CA VAL A 2 -3.71 27.03 12.55
C VAL A 2 -4.28 26.31 11.33
N PHE A 3 -3.57 25.32 10.80
CA PHE A 3 -4.12 24.43 9.78
C PHE A 3 -5.16 23.52 10.46
N PRO A 4 -6.37 23.35 9.90
CA PRO A 4 -7.32 22.41 10.46
C PRO A 4 -6.80 20.99 10.19
N VAL A 5 -6.67 20.21 11.25
CA VAL A 5 -6.62 18.75 11.16
C VAL A 5 -7.98 18.32 10.61
N GLN A 6 -8.02 17.76 9.41
CA GLN A 6 -9.23 17.14 8.88
C GLN A 6 -9.58 15.93 9.75
N SER A 7 -10.64 16.07 10.54
CA SER A 7 -11.27 14.99 11.27
C SER A 7 -11.83 13.96 10.27
N ASN A 8 -11.23 12.77 10.22
CA ASN A 8 -11.72 11.65 9.42
C ASN A 8 -13.04 11.15 10.03
N HIS A 9 -14.17 11.67 9.55
CA HIS A 9 -15.47 11.02 9.79
C HIS A 9 -15.52 9.74 8.94
N LEU A 10 -15.23 8.60 9.55
CA LEU A 10 -15.50 7.28 8.98
C LEU A 10 -17.02 7.16 8.75
N ASN A 11 -17.42 6.93 7.50
CA ASN A 11 -18.83 6.73 7.16
C ASN A 11 -19.31 5.39 7.72
N LEU A 12 -20.21 5.42 8.71
CA LEU A 12 -20.76 4.23 9.37
C LEU A 12 -21.40 3.25 8.36
N GLY A 13 -22.01 3.77 7.29
CA GLY A 13 -22.59 2.95 6.22
C GLY A 13 -21.52 2.19 5.43
N ALA A 14 -20.36 2.80 5.17
CA ALA A 14 -19.26 2.12 4.50
C ALA A 14 -18.67 0.99 5.37
N LEU A 15 -18.58 1.21 6.68
CA LEU A 15 -18.13 0.19 7.65
C LEU A 15 -19.09 -1.01 7.70
N LEU A 16 -20.41 -0.77 7.75
CA LEU A 16 -21.41 -1.84 7.78
C LEU A 16 -21.38 -2.70 6.52
N VAL A 17 -21.27 -2.10 5.34
CA VAL A 17 -21.16 -2.86 4.08
C VAL A 17 -19.86 -3.65 4.04
N LEU A 18 -18.73 -3.05 4.46
CA LEU A 18 -17.45 -3.76 4.50
C LEU A 18 -17.48 -4.95 5.45
N ALA A 19 -18.09 -4.77 6.63
CA ALA A 19 -18.25 -5.82 7.63
C ALA A 19 -19.17 -6.95 7.12
N ALA A 20 -20.28 -6.63 6.44
CA ALA A 20 -21.17 -7.63 5.87
C ALA A 20 -20.50 -8.43 4.74
N LEU A 21 -19.78 -7.76 3.84
CA LEU A 21 -19.01 -8.42 2.77
C LEU A 21 -17.91 -9.31 3.36
N LEU A 22 -17.18 -8.81 4.36
CA LEU A 22 -16.12 -9.58 5.00
C LEU A 22 -16.68 -10.79 5.76
N GLY A 23 -17.78 -10.62 6.50
CA GLY A 23 -18.46 -11.71 7.20
C GLY A 23 -18.93 -12.81 6.25
N SER A 24 -19.53 -12.42 5.12
CA SER A 24 -19.91 -13.37 4.07
C SER A 24 -18.68 -14.08 3.47
N ALA A 25 -17.60 -13.36 3.20
CA ALA A 25 -16.39 -13.97 2.66
C ALA A 25 -15.76 -14.97 3.66
N ILE A 26 -15.77 -14.65 4.96
CA ILE A 26 -15.29 -15.53 6.02
C ILE A 26 -16.15 -16.79 6.12
N GLU A 27 -17.48 -16.67 6.08
CA GLU A 27 -18.39 -17.83 6.01
C GLU A 27 -18.09 -18.73 4.81
N HIS A 28 -17.63 -18.15 3.69
CA HIS A 28 -17.28 -18.87 2.48
C HIS A 28 -15.80 -19.31 2.42
N GLY A 29 -15.10 -19.33 3.56
CA GLY A 29 -13.77 -19.93 3.71
C GLY A 29 -12.60 -18.96 3.65
N LEU A 30 -12.85 -17.66 3.66
CA LEU A 30 -11.80 -16.65 3.72
C LEU A 30 -11.29 -16.50 5.17
N SER A 31 -9.97 -16.55 5.38
CA SER A 31 -9.43 -16.47 6.74
C SER A 31 -9.71 -15.11 7.40
N PRO A 32 -10.18 -15.05 8.66
CA PRO A 32 -10.29 -13.81 9.43
C PRO A 32 -8.94 -13.08 9.58
N ASP A 33 -7.83 -13.83 9.54
CA ASP A 33 -6.47 -13.30 9.65
C ASP A 33 -5.87 -12.89 8.30
N MET A 34 -6.71 -12.66 7.28
CA MET A 34 -6.26 -12.22 5.97
C MET A 34 -5.49 -10.90 6.09
N ILE A 35 -4.27 -10.90 5.54
CA ILE A 35 -3.39 -9.73 5.49
C ILE A 35 -3.52 -9.08 4.11
N ILE A 36 -3.86 -7.80 4.08
CA ILE A 36 -3.90 -6.99 2.86
C ILE A 36 -2.56 -6.26 2.70
N LEU A 37 -1.89 -6.47 1.56
CA LEU A 37 -0.75 -5.65 1.14
C LEU A 37 -1.25 -4.44 0.34
N SER A 38 -0.98 -3.21 0.80
CA SER A 38 -1.44 -1.98 0.11
C SER A 38 -0.38 -0.87 0.05
N ASP A 39 -0.67 0.18 -0.74
CA ASP A 39 0.16 1.39 -0.88
C ASP A 39 -0.24 2.52 0.09
N LYS A 40 -0.78 2.18 1.26
CA LYS A 40 -1.46 3.05 2.26
C LYS A 40 -2.97 3.22 2.04
N ALA A 41 -3.65 2.19 1.56
CA ALA A 41 -5.10 2.22 1.37
C ALA A 41 -5.83 2.04 2.72
N ARG A 42 -6.02 3.12 3.47
CA ARG A 42 -6.80 3.15 4.74
C ARG A 42 -8.31 2.88 4.56
N GLN A 43 -8.74 2.52 3.36
CA GLN A 43 -10.14 2.24 3.00
C GLN A 43 -10.67 0.91 3.57
N PHE A 44 -9.81 0.07 4.16
CA PHE A 44 -10.18 -1.21 4.76
C PHE A 44 -9.73 -1.32 6.24
N PRO A 45 -10.22 -0.46 7.15
CA PRO A 45 -9.68 -0.36 8.52
C PRO A 45 -9.91 -1.60 9.40
N ILE A 46 -10.73 -2.55 8.95
CA ILE A 46 -11.12 -3.75 9.70
C ILE A 46 -10.10 -4.90 9.53
N LEU A 47 -9.24 -4.85 8.51
CA LEU A 47 -8.33 -5.94 8.17
C LEU A 47 -6.90 -5.70 8.63
N VAL A 48 -6.11 -6.78 8.73
CA VAL A 48 -4.68 -6.70 9.05
C VAL A 48 -3.92 -6.16 7.83
N HIS A 49 -3.15 -5.09 8.03
CA HIS A 49 -2.42 -4.44 6.93
C HIS A 49 -0.93 -4.77 6.94
N ALA A 50 -0.42 -5.00 5.73
CA ALA A 50 0.99 -4.92 5.38
C ALA A 50 1.20 -3.78 4.36
N LEU A 51 2.35 -3.11 4.45
CA LEU A 51 2.70 -2.05 3.50
C LEU A 51 3.67 -2.51 2.42
N CYS A 52 3.43 -2.05 1.19
CA CYS A 52 4.32 -2.29 0.07
C CYS A 52 5.62 -1.49 0.22
N TRP A 53 6.75 -2.19 0.28
CA TRP A 53 8.08 -1.59 0.46
C TRP A 53 8.50 -0.70 -0.70
N VAL A 54 8.13 -1.05 -1.94
CA VAL A 54 8.40 -0.22 -3.13
C VAL A 54 7.63 1.11 -3.07
N HIS A 55 6.44 1.11 -2.47
CA HIS A 55 5.68 2.34 -2.25
C HIS A 55 6.23 3.17 -1.10
N ALA A 56 6.69 2.54 -0.03
CA ALA A 56 7.37 3.23 1.06
C ALA A 56 8.66 3.93 0.58
N GLU A 57 9.47 3.24 -0.23
CA GLU A 57 10.72 3.77 -0.82
C GLU A 57 10.51 5.06 -1.61
N ARG A 58 9.36 5.19 -2.30
CA ARG A 58 9.03 6.37 -3.10
C ARG A 58 9.09 7.66 -2.28
N GLY A 59 8.82 7.60 -0.97
CA GLY A 59 8.95 8.73 -0.07
C GLY A 59 10.36 9.32 -0.04
N ILE A 60 11.38 8.46 -0.01
CA ILE A 60 12.80 8.86 -0.04
C ILE A 60 13.21 9.23 -1.47
N ARG A 61 12.84 8.40 -2.46
CA ARG A 61 13.20 8.60 -3.88
C ARG A 61 12.72 9.94 -4.45
N SER A 62 11.61 10.46 -3.92
CA SER A 62 11.05 11.75 -4.37
C SER A 62 11.86 12.97 -3.93
N LEU A 63 12.79 12.82 -2.98
CA LEU A 63 13.61 13.90 -2.46
C LEU A 63 14.73 14.25 -3.46
N LYS A 64 14.85 15.55 -3.80
CA LYS A 64 15.86 16.02 -4.78
C LYS A 64 17.24 16.33 -4.16
N GLY A 65 17.28 16.66 -2.87
CA GLY A 65 18.49 17.14 -2.17
C GLY A 65 18.99 18.48 -2.71
N VAL A 66 18.77 19.57 -1.96
CA VAL A 66 19.14 20.93 -2.35
C VAL A 66 20.66 21.12 -2.34
N THR A 67 21.34 20.57 -1.33
CA THR A 67 22.80 20.65 -1.19
C THR A 67 23.49 19.34 -1.58
N ALA A 68 24.80 19.39 -1.83
CA ALA A 68 25.60 18.19 -2.07
C ALA A 68 25.50 17.21 -0.88
N GLN A 69 25.59 17.72 0.35
CA GLN A 69 25.42 16.93 1.56
C GLN A 69 24.05 16.23 1.61
N GLN A 70 22.97 16.94 1.30
CA GLN A 70 21.63 16.34 1.29
C GLN A 70 21.49 15.23 0.24
N ARG A 71 22.13 15.37 -0.92
CA ARG A 71 22.13 14.30 -1.95
C ARG A 71 22.88 13.06 -1.47
N LEU A 72 24.04 13.23 -0.80
CA LEU A 72 24.78 12.13 -0.19
C LEU A 72 23.96 11.42 0.90
N GLU A 73 23.25 12.17 1.74
CA GLU A 73 22.38 11.59 2.78
C GLU A 73 21.21 10.78 2.17
N ILE A 74 20.59 11.28 1.10
CA ILE A 74 19.54 10.54 0.37
C ILE A 74 20.11 9.25 -0.21
N GLU A 75 21.29 9.32 -0.82
CA GLU A 75 21.96 8.15 -1.40
C GLU A 75 22.32 7.11 -0.33
N GLU A 76 22.90 7.53 0.79
CA GLU A 76 23.21 6.66 1.94
C GLU A 76 21.96 5.89 2.40
N VAL A 77 20.87 6.61 2.66
CA VAL A 77 19.61 6.02 3.13
C VAL A 77 19.00 5.11 2.07
N THR A 78 19.06 5.50 0.79
CA THR A 78 18.53 4.70 -0.32
C THR A 78 19.28 3.38 -0.43
N LEU A 79 20.60 3.40 -0.36
CA LEU A 79 21.42 2.18 -0.36
C LEU A 79 21.13 1.30 0.84
N ALA A 80 21.03 1.87 2.04
CA ALA A 80 20.67 1.15 3.26
C ALA A 80 19.30 0.49 3.16
N LEU A 81 18.30 1.19 2.61
CA LEU A 81 16.95 0.67 2.39
C LEU A 81 16.97 -0.52 1.42
N TRP A 82 17.65 -0.41 0.29
CA TRP A 82 17.68 -1.50 -0.70
C TRP A 82 18.46 -2.72 -0.21
N GLU A 83 19.49 -2.51 0.60
CA GLU A 83 20.18 -3.60 1.29
C GLU A 83 19.27 -4.26 2.33
N TYR A 84 18.53 -3.47 3.12
CA TYR A 84 17.53 -3.99 4.05
C TYR A 84 16.44 -4.79 3.32
N TYR A 85 15.93 -4.28 2.20
CA TYR A 85 14.96 -4.97 1.35
C TYR A 85 15.47 -6.32 0.84
N ARG A 86 16.74 -6.40 0.41
CA ARG A 86 17.36 -7.68 0.02
C ARG A 86 17.39 -8.67 1.17
N GLN A 87 17.67 -8.21 2.39
CA GLN A 87 17.68 -9.07 3.57
C GLN A 87 16.28 -9.55 3.96
N LEU A 88 15.26 -8.70 3.84
CA LEU A 88 13.87 -9.12 3.98
C LEU A 88 13.50 -10.21 2.97
N LYS A 89 13.93 -10.11 1.71
CA LYS A 89 13.71 -11.18 0.73
C LYS A 89 14.38 -12.48 1.17
N ALA A 90 15.65 -12.44 1.56
CA ALA A 90 16.40 -13.63 1.98
C ALA A 90 15.80 -14.28 3.23
N TYR A 91 15.30 -13.47 4.18
CA TYR A 91 14.60 -13.96 5.37
C TYR A 91 13.36 -14.79 5.01
N ARG A 92 12.63 -14.41 3.96
CA ARG A 92 11.44 -15.16 3.54
C ARG A 92 11.76 -16.58 3.08
N ASP A 93 12.95 -16.79 2.53
CA ASP A 93 13.40 -18.10 2.05
C ASP A 93 13.84 -19.02 3.20
N SER A 94 14.28 -18.46 4.34
CA SER A 94 14.73 -19.21 5.52
C SER A 94 14.48 -18.43 6.82
N PRO A 95 13.22 -18.34 7.28
CA PRO A 95 12.85 -17.51 8.43
C PRO A 95 13.35 -18.14 9.73
N THR A 96 14.09 -17.36 10.52
CA THR A 96 14.55 -17.76 11.86
C THR A 96 14.32 -16.64 12.87
N ASP A 97 14.07 -16.98 14.13
CA ASP A 97 13.82 -15.99 15.19
C ASP A 97 15.01 -15.05 15.39
N ALA A 98 16.23 -15.58 15.30
CA ALA A 98 17.45 -14.78 15.37
C ALA A 98 17.54 -13.74 14.25
N GLN A 99 17.20 -14.11 13.01
CA GLN A 99 17.18 -13.16 11.90
C GLN A 99 16.03 -12.16 12.02
N LYS A 100 14.87 -12.59 12.52
CA LYS A 100 13.73 -11.70 12.78
C LYS A 100 14.10 -10.60 13.78
N GLN A 101 14.74 -10.96 14.89
CA GLN A 101 15.21 -9.99 15.87
C GLN A 101 16.23 -9.03 15.25
N ARG A 102 17.25 -9.58 14.56
CA ARG A 102 18.28 -8.78 13.88
C ARG A 102 17.69 -7.79 12.87
N LEU A 103 16.70 -8.21 12.08
CA LEU A 103 16.03 -7.36 11.10
C LEU A 103 15.20 -6.27 11.77
N THR A 104 14.58 -6.57 12.91
CA THR A 104 13.82 -5.60 13.70
C THR A 104 14.74 -4.51 14.26
N GLU A 105 15.88 -4.88 14.83
CA GLU A 105 16.87 -3.94 15.35
C GLU A 105 17.50 -3.11 14.23
N ARG A 106 17.87 -3.76 13.12
CA ARG A 106 18.43 -3.07 11.95
C ARG A 106 17.47 -2.06 11.33
N PHE A 107 16.16 -2.28 11.43
CA PHE A 107 15.18 -1.28 11.00
C PHE A 107 15.38 0.03 11.76
N ASP A 108 15.49 -0.05 13.09
CA ASP A 108 15.65 1.12 13.95
C ASP A 108 16.99 1.81 13.68
N GLU A 109 18.08 1.04 13.52
CA GLU A 109 19.40 1.58 13.16
C GLU A 109 19.39 2.44 11.88
N ILE A 110 18.54 2.09 10.90
CA ILE A 110 18.43 2.81 9.64
C ILE A 110 17.50 4.01 9.78
N PHE A 111 16.27 3.79 10.27
CA PHE A 111 15.20 4.78 10.19
C PHE A 111 15.10 5.72 11.41
N ASP A 112 15.78 5.42 12.52
CA ASP A 112 15.88 6.36 13.65
C ASP A 112 16.99 7.40 13.51
N LYS A 113 17.83 7.29 12.47
CA LYS A 113 18.80 8.33 12.11
C LYS A 113 18.12 9.70 11.95
N ARG A 114 18.84 10.76 12.34
CA ARG A 114 18.40 12.15 12.24
C ARG A 114 19.46 13.01 11.58
N TYR A 115 19.05 13.79 10.59
CA TYR A 115 19.91 14.63 9.77
C TYR A 115 19.63 16.11 10.07
N HIS A 116 20.55 16.80 10.75
CA HIS A 116 20.31 18.14 11.30
C HIS A 116 19.80 19.18 10.29
N ARG A 117 20.28 19.12 9.04
CA ARG A 117 19.96 20.10 8.00
C ARG A 117 19.11 19.51 6.86
N HIS A 118 18.39 18.42 7.12
CA HIS A 118 17.62 17.72 6.10
C HIS A 118 16.22 17.34 6.58
N TYR A 119 15.34 18.33 6.68
CA TYR A 119 13.97 18.14 7.17
C TYR A 119 13.16 17.15 6.30
N GLY A 120 13.27 17.22 4.97
CA GLY A 120 12.53 16.33 4.06
C GLY A 120 12.87 14.86 4.27
N LEU A 121 14.17 14.54 4.40
CA LEU A 121 14.62 13.18 4.72
C LEU A 121 14.16 12.75 6.10
N ASN A 122 14.29 13.59 7.13
CA ASN A 122 13.78 13.26 8.46
C ASN A 122 12.27 13.01 8.49
N LEU A 123 11.49 13.73 7.68
CA LEU A 123 10.06 13.48 7.56
C LEU A 123 9.80 12.11 6.92
N ALA A 124 10.54 11.76 5.87
CA ALA A 124 10.46 10.43 5.25
C ALA A 124 10.83 9.34 6.26
N MET A 125 11.93 9.47 7.01
CA MET A 125 12.35 8.53 8.06
C MET A 125 11.26 8.35 9.12
N LYS A 126 10.64 9.44 9.60
CA LYS A 126 9.49 9.36 10.52
C LYS A 126 8.31 8.59 9.95
N GLN A 127 8.06 8.65 8.64
CA GLN A 127 7.00 7.86 8.01
C GLN A 127 7.31 6.36 8.05
N PHE A 128 8.58 5.95 7.94
CA PHE A 128 8.97 4.56 8.14
C PHE A 128 8.71 4.13 9.59
N CYS A 129 9.19 4.89 10.58
CA CYS A 129 8.96 4.57 12.00
C CYS A 129 7.46 4.50 12.33
N ALA A 130 6.64 5.42 11.82
CA ALA A 130 5.20 5.46 12.07
C ALA A 130 4.43 4.26 11.50
N HIS A 131 4.98 3.56 10.50
CA HIS A 131 4.36 2.39 9.90
C HIS A 131 5.23 1.13 10.03
N LYS A 132 6.10 1.09 11.05
CA LYS A 132 7.04 -0.02 11.28
C LYS A 132 6.33 -1.36 11.35
N GLU A 133 5.25 -1.45 12.11
CA GLU A 133 4.47 -2.70 12.28
C GLU A 133 3.92 -3.23 10.95
N GLU A 134 3.37 -2.34 10.11
CA GLU A 134 2.82 -2.73 8.82
C GLU A 134 3.92 -3.10 7.81
N LEU A 135 5.08 -2.45 7.86
CA LEU A 135 6.23 -2.75 7.00
C LEU A 135 6.94 -4.05 7.39
N LEU A 136 7.01 -4.34 8.68
CA LEU A 136 7.67 -5.53 9.24
C LEU A 136 6.74 -6.74 9.40
N ARG A 137 5.48 -6.64 8.97
CA ARG A 137 4.52 -7.77 9.00
C ARG A 137 5.05 -9.05 8.33
N VAL A 138 5.93 -8.91 7.34
CA VAL A 138 6.62 -10.03 6.69
C VAL A 138 7.47 -10.87 7.66
N LEU A 139 7.90 -10.31 8.78
CA LEU A 139 8.64 -11.02 9.83
C LEU A 139 7.73 -11.92 10.69
N ASP A 140 6.43 -11.65 10.71
CA ASP A 140 5.44 -12.52 11.35
C ASP A 140 4.82 -13.51 10.34
N SER A 141 4.75 -13.11 9.07
CA SER A 141 4.23 -13.94 7.99
C SER A 141 5.16 -13.89 6.76
N PRO A 142 6.17 -14.77 6.70
CA PRO A 142 7.20 -14.76 5.64
C PRO A 142 6.67 -15.00 4.22
N LEU A 143 5.49 -15.63 4.11
CA LEU A 143 4.82 -15.85 2.82
C LEU A 143 4.33 -14.55 2.18
N LEU A 144 4.17 -13.47 2.97
CA LEU A 144 3.71 -12.18 2.45
C LEU A 144 4.65 -11.63 1.38
N PRO A 145 4.11 -11.16 0.24
CA PRO A 145 4.90 -10.43 -0.72
C PRO A 145 5.35 -9.09 -0.13
N LEU A 146 6.55 -8.63 -0.49
CA LEU A 146 7.06 -7.31 -0.08
C LEU A 146 6.57 -6.17 -0.98
N HIS A 147 6.02 -6.50 -2.14
CA HIS A 147 5.57 -5.54 -3.15
C HIS A 147 4.41 -6.09 -3.97
N THR A 148 3.67 -5.18 -4.62
CA THR A 148 2.38 -5.43 -5.28
C THR A 148 2.47 -5.66 -6.79
N ASN A 149 3.66 -5.87 -7.37
CA ASN A 149 3.88 -5.92 -8.83
C ASN A 149 2.87 -6.82 -9.59
N ALA A 150 2.46 -7.97 -9.04
CA ALA A 150 1.46 -8.83 -9.65
C ALA A 150 0.05 -8.18 -9.65
N ALA A 151 -0.41 -7.67 -8.50
CA ALA A 151 -1.69 -6.97 -8.38
C ALA A 151 -1.73 -5.67 -9.21
N GLU A 152 -0.60 -4.96 -9.31
CA GLU A 152 -0.49 -3.76 -10.14
C GLU A 152 -0.57 -4.06 -11.64
N ALA A 153 -0.05 -5.20 -12.10
CA ALA A 153 -0.14 -5.62 -13.49
C ALA A 153 -1.60 -5.91 -13.91
N ASP A 154 -2.33 -6.66 -13.08
CA ASP A 154 -3.74 -7.03 -13.32
C ASP A 154 -4.67 -5.81 -13.30
N ILE A 155 -4.46 -4.90 -12.33
CA ILE A 155 -5.18 -3.63 -12.27
C ILE A 155 -4.79 -2.74 -13.45
N ARG A 156 -3.53 -2.71 -13.87
CA ARG A 156 -3.09 -1.91 -15.02
C ARG A 156 -3.73 -2.39 -16.30
N GLU A 157 -3.94 -3.68 -16.50
CA GLU A 157 -4.69 -4.19 -17.65
C GLU A 157 -6.14 -3.70 -17.62
N TYR A 158 -6.82 -3.81 -16.47
CA TYR A 158 -8.20 -3.32 -16.28
C TYR A 158 -8.32 -1.79 -16.47
N VAL A 159 -7.43 -1.01 -15.86
CA VAL A 159 -7.41 0.46 -15.95
C VAL A 159 -7.02 0.91 -17.36
N THR A 160 -6.13 0.18 -18.04
CA THR A 160 -5.79 0.45 -19.44
C THR A 160 -6.98 0.15 -20.35
N ARG A 161 -7.66 -0.99 -20.19
CA ARG A 161 -8.91 -1.29 -20.90
C ARG A 161 -9.99 -0.24 -20.64
N ARG A 162 -10.13 0.25 -19.40
CA ARG A 162 -11.04 1.35 -19.06
C ARG A 162 -10.64 2.69 -19.67
N LYS A 163 -9.35 3.03 -19.70
CA LYS A 163 -8.86 4.27 -20.34
C LYS A 163 -9.06 4.22 -21.86
N ILE A 164 -8.87 3.04 -22.48
CA ILE A 164 -9.14 2.80 -23.90
C ILE A 164 -10.65 2.87 -24.19
N SER A 165 -11.50 2.26 -23.34
CA SER A 165 -12.97 2.27 -23.52
C SER A 165 -13.67 3.53 -23.03
N SER A 166 -12.99 4.39 -22.26
CA SER A 166 -13.47 5.73 -21.86
C SER A 166 -13.14 6.81 -22.89
N GLY A 167 -12.43 6.46 -23.97
CA GLY A 167 -12.32 7.29 -25.17
C GLY A 167 -13.57 7.20 -26.06
N THR A 168 -14.77 7.32 -25.49
CA THR A 168 -16.00 7.49 -26.29
C THR A 168 -16.01 8.90 -26.88
N ARG A 169 -15.52 9.04 -28.12
CA ARG A 169 -15.62 10.26 -28.94
C ARG A 169 -16.95 10.40 -29.70
N HIS A 170 -17.96 9.58 -29.41
CA HIS A 170 -19.26 9.68 -30.09
C HIS A 170 -20.44 9.45 -29.12
N ASP A 171 -21.46 10.31 -29.24
CA ASP A 171 -22.69 10.33 -28.44
C ASP A 171 -23.51 9.02 -28.52
N ASP A 172 -23.37 8.23 -29.58
CA ASP A 172 -24.10 6.97 -29.75
C ASP A 172 -23.62 5.86 -28.79
N GLY A 173 -22.35 5.90 -28.36
CA GLY A 173 -21.81 4.95 -27.37
C GLY A 173 -22.37 5.17 -25.95
N ARG A 174 -22.91 6.35 -25.67
CA ARG A 174 -23.54 6.68 -24.38
C ARG A 174 -24.93 6.06 -24.28
N ARG A 175 -25.71 6.08 -25.36
CA ARG A 175 -27.08 5.53 -25.40
C ARG A 175 -27.14 4.02 -25.19
N VAL A 176 -26.17 3.26 -25.71
CA VAL A 176 -26.12 1.80 -25.50
C VAL A 176 -25.82 1.41 -24.05
N ARG A 177 -25.05 2.25 -23.34
CA ARG A 177 -24.71 2.03 -21.93
C ARG A 177 -25.88 2.34 -21.00
N ASP A 178 -26.71 3.32 -21.34
CA ASP A 178 -27.91 3.67 -20.57
C ASP A 178 -29.08 2.70 -20.80
N LEU A 179 -29.12 2.01 -21.95
CA LEU A 179 -30.15 1.00 -22.26
C LEU A 179 -29.91 -0.36 -21.57
N THR A 180 -28.69 -0.65 -21.11
CA THR A 180 -28.33 -1.96 -20.52
C THR A 180 -28.39 -1.99 -18.99
N GLY A 181 -28.83 -0.90 -18.34
CA GLY A 181 -28.92 -0.78 -16.88
C GLY A 181 -30.28 -1.08 -16.23
N GLY A 182 -31.30 -1.53 -16.99
CA GLY A 182 -32.64 -1.81 -16.45
C GLY A 182 -33.09 -3.24 -16.66
N GLN A 183 -33.04 -4.09 -15.62
CA GLN A 183 -33.74 -5.37 -15.62
C GLN A 183 -35.26 -5.18 -15.53
N LYS A 184 -36.01 -5.92 -16.36
CA LYS A 184 -37.36 -6.53 -16.19
C LYS A 184 -37.72 -7.12 -17.55
N GLY A 185 -37.81 -8.43 -17.76
CA GLY A 185 -38.78 -9.34 -17.15
C GLY A 185 -39.81 -9.74 -18.22
N LEU A 186 -39.83 -11.04 -18.57
CA LEU A 186 -40.96 -11.83 -19.08
C LEU A 186 -41.73 -11.38 -20.35
N GLY A 187 -41.92 -12.34 -21.27
CA GLY A 187 -43.26 -12.59 -21.83
C GLY A 187 -43.44 -12.54 -23.36
N CYS A 188 -43.41 -13.74 -23.96
CA CYS A 188 -44.30 -14.31 -24.98
C CYS A 188 -44.81 -13.55 -26.23
N ARG A 189 -44.64 -14.29 -27.35
CA ARG A 189 -45.41 -14.39 -28.61
C ARG A 189 -45.22 -13.31 -29.66
#